data_AF-A0A2G6NB12-F1
#
_entry.id   AF-A0A2G6NB12-F1
#
_cell.length_a   1.000
_cell.length_b   1.000
_cell.length_c   1.000
_cell.angle_alpha   90.00
_cell.angle_beta   90.00
_cell.angle_gamma   90.00
#
_symmetry.space_group_name_H-M   'P 1'
#
loop_
_entity.id
_entity.type
_entity.pdbx_description
1 polymer ?
#
loop_
_entity_poly.entity_id
_entity_poly.type
_entity_poly.pdbx_seq_one_letter_code
_entity_poly.pdbx_strand_id
1 'polypeptide(L)' 'QRMTKALELIETGYSVLDTAAFVGYSNHSHFSAAFRKFHGRLPSCYLPKAGNGA' A
#
# COMPACT_ATOMS: atom_id res chain seq x y z
N GLN A 1 -14.13 -3.10 1.53
CA GLN A 1 -13.21 -4.02 0.83
C GLN A 1 -11.77 -3.70 1.27
N ARG A 2 -10.91 -4.70 1.51
CA ARG A 2 -9.55 -4.47 2.07
C ARG A 2 -8.68 -3.56 1.20
N MET A 3 -8.75 -3.71 -0.13
CA MET A 3 -7.89 -2.97 -1.07
C MET A 3 -8.33 -1.52 -1.27
N THR A 4 -9.62 -1.23 -1.12
CA THR A 4 -10.12 0.15 -1.10
C THR A 4 -9.58 0.89 0.13
N LYS A 5 -9.68 0.28 1.31
CA LYS A 5 -9.17 0.86 2.56
C LYS A 5 -7.65 1.02 2.54
N ALA A 6 -6.94 0.09 1.89
CA ALA A 6 -5.51 0.21 1.67
C ALA A 6 -5.13 1.45 0.87
N LEU A 7 -5.90 1.76 -0.19
CA LEU A 7 -5.65 2.95 -1.01
C LEU A 7 -5.87 4.23 -0.19
N GLU A 8 -6.96 4.32 0.56
CA GLU A 8 -7.23 5.47 1.45
C GLU A 8 -6.09 5.69 2.46
N LEU A 9 -5.54 4.62 3.03
CA LEU A 9 -4.39 4.70 3.96
C LEU A 9 -3.14 5.23 3.25
N ILE A 10 -2.85 4.73 2.06
CA ILE A 10 -1.68 5.17 1.28
C ILE A 10 -1.83 6.65 0.88
N GLU A 11 -3.03 7.07 0.45
CA GLU A 11 -3.34 8.45 0.10
C GLU A 11 -3.30 9.40 1.30
N THR A 12 -3.62 8.90 2.49
CA THR A 12 -3.46 9.65 3.75
C THR A 12 -2.01 9.72 4.25
N GLY A 13 -1.08 9.04 3.58
CA GLY A 13 0.36 9.11 3.86
C GLY A 13 0.91 7.96 4.70
N TYR A 14 0.14 6.88 4.91
CA TYR A 14 0.66 5.68 5.55
C TYR A 14 1.60 4.91 4.61
N SER A 15 2.66 4.34 5.18
CA SER A 15 3.58 3.48 4.44
C SER A 15 2.89 2.21 3.93
N VAL A 16 3.43 1.62 2.85
CA VAL A 16 2.97 0.32 2.33
C VAL A 16 2.99 -0.76 3.41
N LEU A 17 3.98 -0.72 4.30
CA LEU A 17 4.16 -1.69 5.38
C LEU A 17 3.05 -1.59 6.43
N ASP A 18 2.80 -0.40 6.96
CA ASP A 18 1.70 -0.13 7.90
C ASP A 18 0.36 -0.48 7.27
N THR A 19 0.15 -0.05 6.02
CA THR A 19 -1.07 -0.35 5.28
C THR A 19 -1.32 -1.85 5.16
N ALA A 20 -0.28 -2.64 4.84
CA ALA A 20 -0.37 -4.09 4.77
C ALA A 20 -0.78 -4.70 6.12
N ALA A 21 -0.18 -4.24 7.22
CA ALA A 21 -0.56 -4.67 8.56
C ALA A 21 -2.02 -4.30 8.89
N PHE A 22 -2.45 -3.07 8.58
CA PHE A 22 -3.81 -2.59 8.81
C PHE A 22 -4.88 -3.38 8.06
N VAL A 23 -4.57 -3.85 6.84
CA VAL A 23 -5.52 -4.64 6.04
C VAL A 23 -5.41 -6.15 6.30
N GLY A 24 -4.60 -6.57 7.27
CA GLY A 24 -4.48 -7.95 7.73
C GLY A 24 -3.54 -8.82 6.90
N TYR A 25 -2.54 -8.23 6.24
CA TYR A 25 -1.46 -8.96 5.58
C TYR A 25 -0.24 -9.05 6.50
N SER A 26 0.18 -10.28 6.81
CA SER A 26 1.44 -10.54 7.51
C SER A 26 2.66 -10.26 6.63
N ASN A 27 2.51 -10.41 5.30
CA ASN A 27 3.59 -10.26 4.33
C ASN A 27 3.29 -9.13 3.33
N HIS A 28 4.18 -8.15 3.29
CA HIS A 28 4.12 -6.96 2.44
C HIS A 28 4.28 -7.29 0.94
N SER A 29 5.00 -8.36 0.60
CA SER A 29 5.10 -8.87 -0.78
C SER A 29 3.76 -9.41 -1.31
N HIS A 30 3.04 -10.16 -0.47
CA HIS A 30 1.70 -10.66 -0.82
C HIS A 30 0.70 -9.52 -0.96
N PHE A 31 0.77 -8.54 -0.05
CA PHE A 31 -0.04 -7.32 -0.13
C PHE A 31 0.22 -6.58 -1.44
N SER A 32 1.48 -6.32 -1.80
CA SER A 32 1.83 -5.57 -3.01
C SER A 32 1.37 -6.28 -4.29
N ALA A 33 1.48 -7.61 -4.35
CA ALA A 33 0.96 -8.39 -5.47
C ALA A 33 -0.57 -8.31 -5.58
N ALA A 34 -1.28 -8.43 -4.46
CA ALA A 34 -2.72 -8.37 -4.41
C ALA A 34 -3.25 -6.94 -4.71
N PHE A 35 -2.59 -5.92 -4.17
CA PHE A 35 -2.88 -4.52 -4.43
C PHE A 35 -2.71 -4.18 -5.91
N ARG A 36 -1.59 -4.61 -6.52
CA ARG A 36 -1.36 -4.44 -7.96
C ARG A 36 -2.40 -5.18 -8.80
N LYS A 37 -2.82 -6.37 -8.40
CA LYS A 37 -3.87 -7.12 -9.11
C LYS A 37 -5.23 -6.42 -9.06
N PHE A 38 -5.51 -5.70 -7.97
CA PHE A 38 -6.78 -5.00 -7.77
C PHE A 38 -6.80 -3.60 -8.40
N HIS A 39 -5.75 -2.80 -8.18
CA HIS A 39 -5.64 -1.41 -8.64
C HIS A 39 -4.82 -1.21 -9.92
N GLY A 40 -4.23 -2.28 -10.45
CA GLY A 40 -3.36 -2.24 -11.63
C GLY A 40 -1.95 -1.67 -11.40
N ARG A 41 -1.72 -0.95 -10.29
CA ARG A 41 -0.43 -0.34 -9.94
C ARG A 41 0.03 -0.71 -8.55
N LEU A 42 1.34 -0.57 -8.31
CA LEU A 42 1.93 -0.81 -7.00
C LEU A 42 1.49 0.28 -6.00
N PRO A 43 1.35 -0.07 -4.71
CA PRO A 43 1.00 0.89 -3.66
C PRO A 43 2.04 2.02 -3.55
N SER A 44 3.31 1.77 -3.88
CA SER A 44 4.37 2.78 -3.93
C SER A 44 4.16 3.88 -4.96
N CYS A 45 3.36 3.67 -6.01
CA CYS A 45 3.02 4.73 -6.96
C CYS A 45 2.03 5.74 -6.39
N TYR A 46 1.25 5.35 -5.39
CA TYR A 46 0.24 6.19 -4.74
C TYR A 46 0.77 6.86 -3.48
N LEU A 47 1.92 6.41 -2.96
CA LEU A 47 2.52 7.05 -1.80
C LEU A 47 2.86 8.51 -2.16
N PRO A 48 2.38 9.49 -1.36
CA PRO A 48 2.88 10.84 -1.48
C PRO A 48 4.40 10.76 -1.28
N LYS A 49 5.14 11.46 -2.15
CA LYS A 49 6.60 11.37 -2.29
C LYS A 49 7.26 11.75 -0.95
N ALA A 50 7.34 10.81 -0.02
CA ALA A 50 8.09 10.93 1.22
C ALA A 50 9.55 11.02 0.80
N GLY A 51 10.14 12.19 0.99
CA GLY A 51 11.44 12.54 0.45
C GLY A 51 12.52 11.51 0.78
N ASN A 52 13.23 11.12 -0.26
CA ASN A 52 14.67 10.87 -0.32
C ASN A 52 15.29 9.92 0.72
N GLY A 53 15.75 8.76 0.26
CA GLY A 53 16.78 7.95 0.90
C GLY A 53 17.54 7.20 -0.19
N ALA A 54 18.85 7.45 -0.24
CA ALA A 54 19.83 7.02 -1.25
C ALA A 54 19.91 5.51 -1.48
#